data_AF-A0A8K0RAP6-F1
#
_entry.id   AF-A0A8K0RAP6-F1
#
_cell.length_a   1.000
_cell.length_b   1.000
_cell.length_c   1.000
_cell.angle_alpha   90.00
_cell.angle_beta   90.00
_cell.angle_gamma   90.00
#
_symmetry.space_group_name_H-M   'P 1'
#
loop_
_entity.id
_entity.type
_entity.pdbx_description
1 polymer ?
#
loop_
_entity_poly.entity_id
_entity_poly.type
_entity_poly.pdbx_seq_one_letter_code
_entity_poly.pdbx_strand_id
1 'polypeptide(L)'
;MFRTGRLQRQEPWLSFALASVAVGLTLYYHKHSRPSAPSASQVDEQPCQAPDADHKLNAMNPEERAYHERFMREAIAMAELALKSDETPVGCVFVRDGEIIGRGMNETNRTLNGTRHAEFVAIAGILSKHPIKTLEETDLYVTVEPCVMCASMLRQYGVRGVYFGCWNERFGGTGGVLNIHSDPSIDKPYPVTGGIFREEAIMLLRKFYVQENEKAPEPKQKKTRELKTEILPMDIHAPKSTPSPALPTPPLARSTVPAALLTPALP
;
A
#
# COMPACT_ATOMS: atom_id res chain seq x y z
N MET A 1 -31.51 -68.80 -25.50
CA MET A 1 -32.30 -67.77 -24.82
C MET A 1 -31.37 -67.08 -23.83
N PHE A 2 -31.03 -65.81 -24.05
CA PHE A 2 -30.63 -64.76 -23.08
C PHE A 2 -29.93 -63.63 -23.85
N ARG A 3 -30.69 -62.56 -24.11
CA ARG A 3 -30.20 -61.24 -24.53
C ARG A 3 -29.71 -60.50 -23.28
N THR A 4 -28.50 -59.94 -23.30
CA THR A 4 -28.06 -58.95 -22.32
C THR A 4 -27.94 -57.59 -23.01
N GLY A 5 -28.83 -56.68 -22.66
CA GLY A 5 -28.80 -55.28 -23.10
C GLY A 5 -27.70 -54.50 -22.38
N ARG A 6 -26.98 -53.66 -23.12
CA ARG A 6 -25.94 -52.76 -22.62
C ARG A 6 -26.58 -51.37 -22.45
N LEU A 7 -26.81 -50.94 -21.20
CA LEU A 7 -27.27 -49.59 -20.86
C LEU A 7 -26.11 -48.59 -21.08
N GLN A 8 -26.36 -47.57 -21.88
CA GLN A 8 -25.42 -46.50 -22.21
C GLN A 8 -25.58 -45.38 -21.16
N ARG A 9 -24.60 -45.23 -20.25
CA ARG A 9 -24.52 -44.07 -19.33
C ARG A 9 -24.20 -42.83 -20.16
N GLN A 10 -25.03 -41.79 -20.07
CA GLN A 10 -24.72 -40.46 -20.60
C GLN A 10 -23.87 -39.70 -19.56
N GLU A 11 -22.75 -39.12 -20.03
CA GLU A 11 -21.80 -38.34 -19.22
C GLU A 11 -22.32 -36.90 -19.02
N PRO A 12 -22.56 -36.43 -17.77
CA PRO A 12 -23.21 -35.15 -17.47
C PRO A 12 -22.32 -33.90 -17.65
N TRP A 13 -21.09 -34.05 -18.13
CA TRP A 13 -20.09 -32.98 -18.20
C TRP A 13 -20.28 -32.01 -19.38
N LEU A 14 -20.93 -32.44 -20.47
CA LEU A 14 -21.15 -31.57 -21.64
C LEU A 14 -22.14 -30.42 -21.36
N SER A 15 -23.14 -30.64 -20.50
CA SER A 15 -24.13 -29.61 -20.16
C SER A 15 -23.54 -28.49 -19.30
N PHE A 16 -22.53 -28.79 -18.46
CA PHE A 16 -21.84 -27.77 -17.66
C PHE A 16 -20.88 -26.93 -18.50
N ALA A 17 -20.16 -27.54 -19.44
CA ALA A 17 -19.23 -26.82 -20.33
C ALA A 17 -19.95 -25.81 -21.24
N LEU A 18 -21.13 -26.17 -21.76
CA LEU A 18 -21.94 -25.26 -22.58
C LEU A 18 -22.54 -24.09 -21.78
N ALA A 19 -22.91 -24.30 -20.51
CA ALA A 19 -23.42 -23.24 -19.65
C ALA A 19 -22.35 -22.19 -19.32
N SER A 20 -21.09 -22.59 -19.11
CA SER A 20 -19.98 -21.65 -18.84
C SER A 20 -19.62 -20.79 -20.05
N VAL A 21 -19.68 -21.34 -21.26
CA VAL A 21 -19.43 -20.58 -22.50
C VAL A 21 -20.55 -19.57 -22.75
N ALA A 22 -21.81 -19.94 -22.47
CA ALA A 22 -22.95 -19.03 -22.62
C ALA A 22 -22.87 -17.80 -21.70
N VAL A 23 -22.51 -17.98 -20.42
CA VAL A 23 -22.33 -16.86 -19.47
C VAL A 23 -21.16 -15.96 -19.89
N GLY A 24 -20.05 -16.56 -20.34
CA GLY A 24 -18.89 -15.80 -20.85
C GLY A 24 -19.23 -14.96 -22.08
N LEU A 25 -20.01 -15.51 -23.02
CA LEU A 25 -20.43 -14.80 -24.23
C LEU A 25 -21.45 -13.69 -23.94
N THR A 26 -22.36 -13.90 -22.98
CA THR A 26 -23.31 -12.87 -22.53
C THR A 26 -22.59 -11.71 -21.82
N LEU A 27 -21.60 -11.99 -20.97
CA LEU A 27 -20.78 -10.94 -20.33
C LEU A 27 -19.93 -10.18 -21.36
N TYR A 28 -19.39 -10.88 -22.36
CA TYR A 28 -18.65 -10.26 -23.47
C TYR A 28 -19.53 -9.33 -24.30
N TYR A 29 -20.73 -9.78 -24.70
CA TYR A 29 -21.68 -8.93 -25.43
C TYR A 29 -22.17 -7.76 -24.57
N HIS A 30 -22.44 -7.97 -23.27
CA HIS A 30 -22.89 -6.88 -22.39
C HIS A 30 -21.81 -5.79 -22.18
N LYS A 31 -20.53 -6.17 -22.20
CA LYS A 31 -19.40 -5.23 -22.14
C LYS A 31 -19.19 -4.46 -23.45
N HIS A 32 -19.54 -5.06 -24.60
CA HIS A 32 -19.27 -4.50 -25.93
C HIS A 32 -20.50 -3.92 -26.67
N SER A 33 -21.70 -4.03 -26.10
CA SER A 33 -22.94 -3.43 -26.65
C SER A 33 -23.40 -2.16 -25.92
N ARG A 34 -22.57 -1.56 -25.04
CA ARG A 34 -22.89 -0.23 -24.49
C ARG A 34 -22.68 0.84 -25.58
N PRO A 35 -23.64 1.75 -25.78
CA PRO A 35 -23.43 2.88 -26.67
C PRO A 35 -22.23 3.71 -26.17
N SER A 36 -21.43 4.18 -27.12
CA SER A 36 -20.25 5.03 -26.90
C SER A 36 -20.60 6.19 -25.99
N ALA A 37 -19.90 6.29 -24.85
CA ALA A 37 -19.94 7.45 -23.98
C ALA A 37 -19.61 8.72 -24.80
N PRO A 38 -20.22 9.88 -24.48
CA PRO A 38 -19.87 11.11 -25.15
C PRO A 38 -18.37 11.39 -24.98
N SER A 39 -17.78 11.94 -26.04
CA SER A 39 -16.36 12.30 -26.16
C SER A 39 -15.83 12.91 -24.87
N ALA A 40 -14.67 12.42 -24.43
CA ALA A 40 -13.89 12.96 -23.32
C ALA A 40 -13.70 14.47 -23.48
N SER A 41 -14.59 15.25 -22.87
CA SER A 41 -14.36 16.65 -22.58
C SER A 41 -13.38 16.67 -21.42
N GLN A 42 -12.16 17.14 -21.74
CA GLN A 42 -11.17 17.72 -20.83
C GLN A 42 -11.49 17.48 -19.35
N VAL A 43 -11.01 16.36 -18.83
CA VAL A 43 -10.79 16.26 -17.39
C VAL A 43 -9.63 17.21 -17.16
N ASP A 44 -9.93 18.42 -16.69
CA ASP A 44 -8.92 19.27 -16.09
C ASP A 44 -8.17 18.39 -15.08
N GLU A 45 -6.88 18.14 -15.33
CA GLU A 45 -5.96 17.59 -14.34
C GLU A 45 -5.82 18.62 -13.23
N GLN A 46 -6.84 18.66 -12.37
CA GLN A 46 -6.79 19.40 -11.14
C GLN A 46 -5.86 18.62 -10.22
N PRO A 47 -4.74 19.21 -9.77
CA PRO A 47 -3.82 18.54 -8.85
C PRO A 47 -4.62 18.06 -7.65
N CYS A 48 -4.33 16.85 -7.17
CA CYS A 48 -4.91 16.30 -5.94
C CYS A 48 -4.41 17.11 -4.74
N GLN A 49 -4.98 18.31 -4.58
CA GLN A 49 -4.81 19.16 -3.41
C GLN A 49 -5.64 18.53 -2.30
N ALA A 50 -5.02 17.64 -1.54
CA ALA A 50 -5.38 17.50 -0.14
C ALA A 50 -4.53 18.53 0.63
N PRO A 51 -5.06 19.73 0.95
CA PRO A 51 -4.66 20.36 2.20
C PRO A 51 -5.07 19.39 3.34
N ASP A 52 -4.65 19.60 4.58
CA ASP A 52 -5.43 19.25 5.78
C ASP A 52 -4.75 18.42 6.87
N ALA A 53 -3.69 17.64 6.64
CA ALA A 53 -3.13 16.84 7.77
C ALA A 53 -2.54 17.76 8.87
N ASP A 54 -1.65 18.67 8.47
CA ASP A 54 -1.03 19.64 9.39
C ASP A 54 -2.05 20.71 9.84
N HIS A 55 -3.07 21.01 9.03
CA HIS A 55 -4.12 21.97 9.39
C HIS A 55 -5.07 21.40 10.45
N LYS A 56 -5.41 20.10 10.36
CA LYS A 56 -6.25 19.40 11.35
C LYS A 56 -5.57 19.29 12.70
N LEU A 57 -4.27 19.00 12.74
CA LEU A 57 -3.53 18.94 14.01
C LEU A 57 -3.50 20.31 14.70
N ASN A 58 -3.33 21.40 13.95
CA ASN A 58 -3.35 22.76 14.48
C ASN A 58 -4.75 23.26 14.86
N ALA A 59 -5.81 22.61 14.38
CA ALA A 59 -7.19 22.91 14.73
C ALA A 59 -7.70 22.11 15.95
N MET A 60 -6.98 21.08 16.41
CA MET A 60 -7.33 20.32 17.61
C MET A 60 -7.15 21.16 18.88
N ASN A 61 -8.07 20.99 19.83
CA ASN A 61 -7.92 21.61 21.14
C ASN A 61 -6.76 20.93 21.93
N PRO A 62 -6.21 21.60 22.96
CA PRO A 62 -5.06 21.07 23.70
C PRO A 62 -5.30 19.71 24.38
N GLU A 63 -6.50 19.43 24.87
CA GLU A 63 -6.82 18.17 25.56
C GLU A 63 -6.89 17.00 24.58
N GLU A 64 -7.53 17.19 23.43
CA GLU A 64 -7.61 16.23 22.32
C GLU A 64 -6.22 15.92 21.76
N ARG A 65 -5.41 16.96 21.57
CA ARG A 65 -4.02 16.81 21.14
C ARG A 65 -3.22 15.98 22.14
N ALA A 66 -3.31 16.28 23.43
CA ALA A 66 -2.62 15.54 24.48
C ALA A 66 -3.05 14.06 24.53
N TYR A 67 -4.33 13.77 24.26
CA TYR A 67 -4.84 12.40 24.14
C TYR A 67 -4.14 11.62 23.02
N HIS A 68 -4.04 12.21 21.82
CA HIS A 68 -3.39 11.56 20.68
C HIS A 68 -1.87 11.46 20.85
N GLU A 69 -1.22 12.49 21.40
CA GLU A 69 0.21 12.49 21.70
C GLU A 69 0.58 11.36 22.66
N ARG A 70 -0.23 11.08 23.69
CA ARG A 70 0.00 9.96 24.61
C ARG A 70 0.18 8.63 23.87
N PHE A 71 -0.66 8.34 22.88
CA PHE A 71 -0.59 7.08 22.12
C PHE A 71 0.47 7.10 21.03
N MET A 72 0.70 8.25 20.40
CA MET A 72 1.81 8.39 19.46
C MET A 72 3.16 8.17 20.17
N ARG A 73 3.29 8.56 21.45
CA ARG A 73 4.48 8.27 22.25
C ARG A 73 4.75 6.77 22.42
N GLU A 74 3.69 5.98 22.58
CA GLU A 74 3.79 4.52 22.64
C GLU A 74 4.19 3.92 21.27
N ALA A 75 3.70 4.50 20.16
CA ALA A 75 4.15 4.13 18.82
C ALA A 75 5.63 4.47 18.59
N ILE A 76 6.10 5.62 19.07
CA ILE A 76 7.51 6.02 19.05
C ILE A 76 8.36 5.02 19.85
N ALA A 77 7.92 4.60 21.04
CA ALA A 77 8.64 3.58 21.81
C ALA A 77 8.78 2.25 21.05
N MET A 78 7.76 1.83 20.30
CA MET A 78 7.84 0.66 19.41
C MET A 78 8.82 0.88 18.25
N ALA A 79 8.87 2.09 17.67
CA ALA A 79 9.81 2.44 16.61
C ALA A 79 11.27 2.45 17.11
N GLU A 80 11.50 2.92 18.33
CA GLU A 80 12.81 2.82 19.00
C GLU A 80 13.23 1.37 19.23
N LEU A 81 12.28 0.49 19.58
CA LEU A 81 12.56 -0.94 19.73
C LEU A 81 12.94 -1.58 18.38
N ALA A 82 12.26 -1.21 17.29
CA ALA A 82 12.64 -1.64 15.94
C ALA A 82 14.06 -1.18 15.60
N LEU A 83 14.38 0.09 15.86
CA LEU A 83 15.73 0.63 15.61
C LEU A 83 16.82 -0.16 16.37
N LYS A 84 16.56 -0.48 17.64
CA LYS A 84 17.47 -1.28 18.48
C LYS A 84 17.59 -2.74 18.01
N SER A 85 16.65 -3.20 17.19
CA SER A 85 16.57 -4.58 16.68
C SER A 85 17.02 -4.69 15.22
N ASP A 86 17.73 -3.69 14.68
CA ASP A 86 18.13 -3.58 13.27
C ASP A 86 16.95 -3.64 12.28
N GLU A 87 15.76 -3.19 12.68
CA GLU A 87 14.59 -3.06 11.80
C GLU A 87 14.34 -1.60 11.43
N THR A 88 13.67 -1.38 10.29
CA THR A 88 13.21 -0.04 9.92
C THR A 88 12.37 0.53 11.08
N PRO A 89 12.65 1.75 11.59
CA PRO A 89 12.07 2.25 12.83
C PRO A 89 10.65 2.78 12.63
N VAL A 90 9.75 1.86 12.31
CA VAL A 90 8.31 2.07 12.23
C VAL A 90 7.67 1.29 13.35
N GLY A 91 6.91 2.00 14.18
CA GLY A 91 6.19 1.46 15.31
C GLY A 91 4.75 1.93 15.30
N CYS A 92 3.85 1.12 15.82
CA CYS A 92 2.44 1.46 15.92
C CYS A 92 1.76 0.88 17.15
N VAL A 93 0.65 1.50 17.52
CA VAL A 93 -0.31 0.98 18.50
C VAL A 93 -1.73 1.14 18.00
N PHE A 94 -2.58 0.18 18.36
CA PHE A 94 -4.02 0.18 18.09
C PHE A 94 -4.77 0.43 19.40
N VAL A 95 -5.66 1.41 19.39
CA VAL A 95 -6.35 1.91 20.58
C VAL A 95 -7.86 1.79 20.43
N ARG A 96 -8.51 1.19 21.43
CA ARG A 96 -9.96 1.11 21.54
C ARG A 96 -10.37 1.52 22.94
N ASP A 97 -11.36 2.40 23.06
CA ASP A 97 -11.87 2.90 24.34
C ASP A 97 -10.78 3.47 25.29
N GLY A 98 -9.76 4.10 24.71
CA GLY A 98 -8.63 4.66 25.47
C GLY A 98 -7.58 3.64 25.92
N GLU A 99 -7.72 2.37 25.53
CA GLU A 99 -6.78 1.30 25.87
C GLU A 99 -6.06 0.75 24.63
N ILE A 100 -4.77 0.43 24.79
CA ILE A 100 -3.99 -0.19 23.72
C ILE A 100 -4.29 -1.68 23.66
N ILE A 101 -4.92 -2.11 22.57
CA ILE A 101 -5.28 -3.51 22.32
C ILE A 101 -4.25 -4.26 21.44
N GLY A 102 -3.37 -3.52 20.77
CA GLY A 102 -2.34 -4.07 19.90
C GLY A 102 -1.13 -3.15 19.78
N ARG A 103 0.06 -3.75 19.67
CA ARG A 103 1.33 -3.05 19.43
C ARG A 103 2.08 -3.76 18.32
N GLY A 104 2.80 -3.01 17.50
CA GLY A 104 3.58 -3.55 16.40
C GLY A 104 4.80 -2.71 16.09
N MET A 105 5.81 -3.37 15.57
CA MET A 105 6.96 -2.74 14.94
C MET A 105 7.32 -3.54 13.68
N ASN A 106 8.10 -2.96 12.77
CA ASN A 106 8.56 -3.72 11.61
C ASN A 106 9.35 -4.96 12.04
N GLU A 107 9.08 -6.10 11.38
CA GLU A 107 9.77 -7.37 11.60
C GLU A 107 10.24 -7.99 10.28
N THR A 108 10.43 -7.16 9.24
CA THR A 108 10.77 -7.58 7.88
C THR A 108 12.07 -8.38 7.80
N ASN A 109 13.12 -7.92 8.51
CA ASN A 109 14.42 -8.59 8.55
C ASN A 109 14.33 -9.88 9.38
N ARG A 110 13.69 -9.82 10.55
CA ARG A 110 13.55 -10.97 11.47
C ARG A 110 12.79 -12.14 10.82
N THR A 111 11.76 -11.83 10.06
CA THR A 111 10.84 -12.82 9.48
C THR A 111 11.14 -13.18 8.03
N LEU A 112 12.09 -12.48 7.40
CA LEU A 112 12.39 -12.59 5.97
C LEU A 112 11.14 -12.41 5.09
N ASN A 113 10.20 -11.58 5.54
CA ASN A 113 8.92 -11.36 4.90
C ASN A 113 8.64 -9.87 4.75
N GLY A 114 8.59 -9.41 3.50
CA GLY A 114 8.34 -8.01 3.15
C GLY A 114 6.96 -7.48 3.56
N THR A 115 6.02 -8.33 3.97
CA THR A 115 4.69 -7.87 4.42
C THR A 115 4.62 -7.63 5.93
N ARG A 116 5.66 -7.99 6.70
CA ARG A 116 5.69 -7.90 8.18
C ARG A 116 5.99 -6.48 8.66
N HIS A 117 5.17 -5.55 8.22
CA HIS A 117 5.15 -4.16 8.67
C HIS A 117 4.49 -4.05 10.06
N ALA A 118 4.79 -2.95 10.77
CA ALA A 118 4.26 -2.69 12.11
C ALA A 118 2.74 -2.90 12.22
N GLU A 119 1.97 -2.38 11.25
CA GLU A 119 0.50 -2.49 11.22
C GLU A 119 0.03 -3.95 11.09
N PHE A 120 0.67 -4.74 10.22
CA PHE A 120 0.36 -6.16 10.06
C PHE A 120 0.70 -6.96 11.32
N VAL A 121 1.84 -6.66 11.95
CA VAL A 121 2.27 -7.33 13.19
C VAL A 121 1.27 -7.05 14.31
N ALA A 122 0.84 -5.80 14.48
CA ALA A 122 -0.14 -5.42 15.49
C ALA A 122 -1.51 -6.06 15.24
N ILE A 123 -2.05 -5.99 14.02
CA ILE A 123 -3.34 -6.58 13.67
C ILE A 123 -3.33 -8.10 13.89
N ALA A 124 -2.26 -8.79 13.50
CA ALA A 124 -2.14 -10.23 13.76
C ALA A 124 -2.22 -10.53 15.28
N GLY A 125 -1.58 -9.71 16.11
CA GLY A 125 -1.69 -9.80 17.56
C GLY A 125 -3.11 -9.56 18.07
N ILE A 126 -3.82 -8.57 17.55
CA ILE A 126 -5.21 -8.26 17.91
C ILE A 126 -6.13 -9.42 17.53
N LEU A 127 -6.05 -9.91 16.29
CA LEU A 127 -6.91 -10.98 15.77
C LEU A 127 -6.69 -12.33 16.45
N SER A 128 -5.54 -12.52 17.12
CA SER A 128 -5.30 -13.71 17.94
C SER A 128 -6.12 -13.72 19.25
N LYS A 129 -6.66 -12.57 19.67
CA LYS A 129 -7.34 -12.37 20.97
C LYS A 129 -8.74 -11.78 20.85
N HIS A 130 -9.01 -11.08 19.76
CA HIS A 130 -10.22 -10.30 19.54
C HIS A 130 -10.87 -10.66 18.20
N PRO A 131 -12.20 -10.58 18.09
CA PRO A 131 -12.88 -10.78 16.82
C PRO A 131 -12.55 -9.65 15.83
N ILE A 132 -12.62 -9.93 14.53
CA ILE A 132 -12.30 -8.97 13.46
C ILE A 132 -13.04 -7.64 13.62
N LYS A 133 -14.33 -7.69 13.98
CA LYS A 133 -15.19 -6.50 14.20
C LYS A 133 -14.63 -5.50 15.21
N THR A 134 -13.72 -5.92 16.10
CA THR A 134 -13.07 -5.01 17.06
C THR A 134 -12.28 -3.91 16.34
N LEU A 135 -11.73 -4.18 15.14
CA LEU A 135 -10.96 -3.21 14.37
C LEU A 135 -11.80 -2.01 13.93
N GLU A 136 -13.11 -2.18 13.70
CA GLU A 136 -14.02 -1.11 13.28
C GLU A 136 -14.18 0.01 14.32
N GLU A 137 -13.85 -0.28 15.58
CA GLU A 137 -13.95 0.65 16.71
C GLU A 137 -12.56 1.12 17.18
N THR A 138 -11.51 0.83 16.42
CA THR A 138 -10.12 1.01 16.83
C THR A 138 -9.41 2.07 16.00
N ASP A 139 -8.69 2.98 16.67
CA ASP A 139 -7.79 3.94 16.05
C ASP A 139 -6.37 3.38 15.96
N LEU A 140 -5.68 3.68 14.87
CA LEU A 140 -4.26 3.40 14.68
C LEU A 140 -3.43 4.65 14.98
N TYR A 141 -2.36 4.49 15.75
CA TYR A 141 -1.27 5.47 15.88
C TYR A 141 0.01 4.86 15.34
N VAL A 142 0.65 5.48 14.35
CA VAL A 142 1.84 4.94 13.68
C VAL A 142 2.88 6.03 13.41
N THR A 143 4.16 5.74 13.59
CA THR A 143 5.20 6.78 13.48
C THR A 143 5.38 7.32 12.07
N VAL A 144 5.12 6.50 11.05
CA VAL A 144 5.24 6.84 9.63
C VAL A 144 3.92 6.57 8.93
N GLU A 145 3.54 7.43 8.00
CA GLU A 145 2.34 7.26 7.17
C GLU A 145 2.26 5.83 6.59
N PRO A 146 1.12 5.14 6.75
CA PRO A 146 0.94 3.78 6.23
C PRO A 146 1.26 3.69 4.75
N CYS A 147 2.00 2.66 4.35
CA CYS A 147 2.25 2.45 2.92
C CYS A 147 0.98 1.99 2.20
N VAL A 148 0.97 1.99 0.86
CA VAL A 148 -0.17 1.52 0.03
C VAL A 148 -0.74 0.17 0.51
N MET A 149 0.13 -0.79 0.81
CA MET A 149 -0.26 -2.11 1.31
C MET A 149 -0.98 -2.03 2.66
N CYS A 150 -0.42 -1.27 3.61
CA CYS A 150 -1.00 -1.14 4.94
C CYS A 150 -2.30 -0.31 4.91
N ALA A 151 -2.32 0.77 4.14
CA ALA A 151 -3.51 1.60 3.94
C ALA A 151 -4.69 0.80 3.36
N SER A 152 -4.42 -0.08 2.38
CA SER A 152 -5.43 -1.00 1.80
C SER A 152 -5.90 -2.05 2.79
N MET A 153 -5.00 -2.63 3.60
CA MET A 153 -5.38 -3.56 4.67
C MET A 153 -6.29 -2.89 5.71
N LEU A 154 -5.90 -1.70 6.20
CA LEU A 154 -6.68 -0.93 7.17
C LEU A 154 -8.07 -0.59 6.64
N ARG A 155 -8.16 -0.33 5.33
CA ARG A 155 -9.40 -0.08 4.62
C ARG A 155 -10.34 -1.28 4.61
N GLN A 156 -9.82 -2.46 4.30
CA GLN A 156 -10.57 -3.72 4.29
C GLN A 156 -11.04 -4.14 5.70
N TYR A 157 -10.24 -3.87 6.74
CA TYR A 157 -10.63 -4.13 8.12
C TYR A 157 -11.51 -3.04 8.74
N GLY A 158 -11.71 -1.92 8.04
CA GLY A 158 -12.65 -0.87 8.44
C GLY A 158 -12.24 -0.07 9.68
N VAL A 159 -10.94 0.16 9.92
CA VAL A 159 -10.47 0.90 11.12
C VAL A 159 -11.14 2.25 11.30
N ARG A 160 -11.31 2.68 12.56
CA ARG A 160 -12.03 3.91 12.91
C ARG A 160 -11.31 5.18 12.43
N GLY A 161 -9.99 5.20 12.53
CA GLY A 161 -9.16 6.33 12.12
C GLY A 161 -7.67 6.03 12.19
N VAL A 162 -6.87 6.83 11.50
CA VAL A 162 -5.41 6.71 11.48
C VAL A 162 -4.76 8.04 11.85
N TYR A 163 -3.83 7.96 12.78
CA TYR A 163 -3.01 9.06 13.28
C TYR A 163 -1.55 8.71 13.00
N PHE A 164 -0.81 9.58 12.32
CA PHE A 164 0.59 9.31 12.02
C PHE A 164 1.55 10.47 12.31
N GLY A 165 2.82 10.14 12.48
CA GLY A 165 3.88 11.12 12.73
C GLY A 165 4.33 11.82 11.45
N CYS A 166 5.24 11.19 10.70
CA CYS A 166 5.77 11.78 9.46
C CYS A 166 5.22 11.11 8.20
N TRP A 167 5.20 11.87 7.11
CA TRP A 167 4.78 11.39 5.79
C TRP A 167 5.73 10.33 5.20
N ASN A 168 5.19 9.47 4.35
CA ASN A 168 5.93 8.43 3.64
C ASN A 168 6.07 8.81 2.16
N GLU A 169 7.13 9.56 1.85
CA GLU A 169 7.34 10.15 0.52
C GLU A 169 7.50 9.14 -0.63
N ARG A 170 7.80 7.86 -0.32
CA ARG A 170 8.07 6.83 -1.33
C ARG A 170 6.92 5.87 -1.54
N PHE A 171 6.18 5.57 -0.48
CA PHE A 171 5.19 4.48 -0.49
C PHE A 171 3.87 4.87 0.18
N GLY A 172 3.66 6.12 0.57
CA GLY A 172 2.49 6.60 1.32
C GLY A 172 1.17 6.29 0.65
N GLY A 173 0.29 5.60 1.38
CA GLY A 173 -1.03 5.18 0.91
C GLY A 173 -2.18 6.04 1.42
N THR A 174 -1.88 7.06 2.24
CA THR A 174 -2.90 7.93 2.86
C THR A 174 -2.73 9.40 2.48
N GLY A 175 -2.12 9.68 1.33
CA GLY A 175 -1.89 11.03 0.79
C GLY A 175 -0.47 11.28 0.29
N GLY A 176 0.53 10.54 0.77
CA GLY A 176 1.93 10.77 0.39
C GLY A 176 2.23 10.40 -1.06
N VAL A 177 1.66 9.30 -1.55
CA VAL A 177 1.77 8.86 -2.96
C VAL A 177 0.39 8.55 -3.54
N LEU A 178 -0.42 7.77 -2.83
CA LEU A 178 -1.78 7.42 -3.20
C LEU A 178 -2.76 7.75 -2.07
N ASN A 179 -4.05 7.86 -2.42
CA ASN A 179 -5.15 8.19 -1.52
C ASN A 179 -6.07 6.98 -1.25
N ILE A 180 -5.49 5.83 -0.90
CA ILE A 180 -6.25 4.58 -0.68
C ILE A 180 -7.29 4.74 0.44
N HIS A 181 -6.97 5.56 1.45
CA HIS A 181 -7.86 5.84 2.58
C HIS A 181 -9.10 6.69 2.25
N SER A 182 -9.20 7.29 1.07
CA SER A 182 -10.33 8.18 0.72
C SER A 182 -10.92 7.91 -0.65
N ASP A 183 -10.32 7.00 -1.42
CA ASP A 183 -10.85 6.57 -2.72
C ASP A 183 -12.29 6.02 -2.57
N PRO A 184 -13.28 6.62 -3.27
CA PRO A 184 -14.68 6.22 -3.20
C PRO A 184 -14.98 4.92 -3.97
N SER A 185 -14.05 4.42 -4.79
CA SER A 185 -14.21 3.18 -5.56
C SER A 185 -13.88 1.91 -4.76
N ILE A 186 -13.36 2.06 -3.53
CA ILE A 186 -12.94 0.98 -2.62
C ILE A 186 -13.96 0.88 -1.46
N ASP A 187 -13.67 0.07 -0.43
CA ASP A 187 -14.42 -0.02 0.83
C ASP A 187 -14.58 1.35 1.54
N LYS A 188 -15.24 1.36 2.71
CA LYS A 188 -15.61 2.58 3.45
C LYS A 188 -14.41 3.47 3.83
N PRO A 189 -14.47 4.81 3.61
CA PRO A 189 -13.48 5.79 4.08
C PRO A 189 -13.20 5.75 5.58
N TYR A 190 -11.93 6.01 5.93
CA TYR A 190 -11.51 6.30 7.31
C TYR A 190 -10.75 7.63 7.35
N PRO A 191 -10.92 8.43 8.42
CA PRO A 191 -10.22 9.69 8.60
C PRO A 191 -8.74 9.47 8.89
N VAL A 192 -7.92 10.42 8.43
CA VAL A 192 -6.47 10.42 8.62
C VAL A 192 -6.02 11.77 9.17
N THR A 193 -5.16 11.74 10.18
CA THR A 193 -4.49 12.92 10.76
C THR A 193 -2.98 12.66 10.84
N GLY A 194 -2.17 13.54 10.24
CA GLY A 194 -0.71 13.44 10.27
C GLY A 194 -0.07 14.52 11.14
N GLY A 195 1.23 14.39 11.40
CA GLY A 195 2.04 15.44 12.00
C GLY A 195 2.37 15.27 13.49
N ILE A 196 1.83 14.25 14.17
CA ILE A 196 2.01 14.08 15.63
C ILE A 196 3.42 13.53 15.92
N PHE A 197 4.28 14.31 16.59
CA PHE A 197 5.71 13.96 16.75
C PHE A 197 6.43 13.69 15.42
N ARG A 198 6.06 14.44 14.37
CA ARG A 198 6.66 14.35 13.03
C ARG A 198 8.18 14.39 13.06
N GLU A 199 8.75 15.35 13.80
CA GLU A 199 10.18 15.57 13.86
C GLU A 199 10.91 14.36 14.45
N GLU A 200 10.38 13.79 15.52
CA GLU A 200 10.94 12.60 16.17
C GLU A 200 10.90 11.38 15.25
N ALA A 201 9.78 11.15 14.56
CA ALA A 201 9.64 10.06 13.60
C ALA A 201 10.64 10.19 12.43
N ILE A 202 10.84 11.40 11.89
CA ILE A 202 11.85 11.67 10.86
C ILE A 202 13.26 11.38 11.39
N MET A 203 13.55 11.80 12.62
CA MET A 203 14.86 11.59 13.22
C MET A 203 15.17 10.11 13.43
N LEU A 204 14.19 9.29 13.81
CA LEU A 204 14.36 7.83 13.88
C LEU A 204 14.73 7.25 12.51
N LEU A 205 13.99 7.59 11.46
CA LEU A 205 14.30 7.14 10.09
C LEU A 205 15.70 7.58 9.64
N ARG A 206 16.08 8.84 9.91
CA ARG A 206 17.43 9.35 9.59
C ARG A 206 18.52 8.57 10.32
N LYS A 207 18.34 8.27 11.62
CA LYS A 207 19.26 7.42 12.39
C LYS A 207 19.46 6.06 11.72
N PHE A 208 18.38 5.40 11.30
CA PHE A 208 18.45 4.11 10.61
C PHE A 208 19.20 4.17 9.27
N TYR A 209 18.96 5.19 8.43
CA TYR A 209 19.61 5.27 7.11
C TYR A 209 21.08 5.70 7.15
N VAL A 210 21.50 6.40 8.21
CA VAL A 210 22.90 6.78 8.45
C VAL A 210 23.73 5.60 8.94
N GLN A 211 23.12 4.62 9.64
CA GLN A 211 23.83 3.39 10.01
C GLN A 211 24.45 2.72 8.79
N GLU A 212 25.69 2.22 8.95
CA GLU A 212 26.36 1.45 7.91
C GLU A 212 25.70 0.07 7.82
N ASN A 213 25.45 -0.39 6.60
CA ASN A 213 24.97 -1.76 6.41
C ASN A 213 26.19 -2.69 6.43
N GLU A 214 26.59 -3.10 7.64
CA GLU A 214 27.70 -4.05 7.83
C GLU A 214 27.41 -5.43 7.21
N LYS A 215 26.13 -5.72 6.92
CA LYS A 215 25.67 -6.98 6.32
C LYS A 215 25.73 -6.96 4.78
N ALA A 216 26.18 -5.87 4.17
CA ALA A 216 26.34 -5.79 2.71
C ALA A 216 27.56 -6.63 2.24
N PRO A 217 27.48 -7.33 1.09
CA PRO A 217 28.60 -8.13 0.56
C PRO A 217 29.88 -7.31 0.37
N GLU A 218 29.72 -6.04 -0.01
CA GLU A 218 30.78 -5.04 -0.04
C GLU A 218 30.29 -3.80 0.74
N PRO A 219 30.69 -3.65 2.02
CA PRO A 219 30.30 -2.50 2.83
C PRO A 219 30.88 -1.21 2.23
N LYS A 220 30.04 -0.43 1.56
CA LYS A 220 30.42 0.92 1.12
C LYS A 220 30.37 1.83 2.33
N GLN A 221 31.54 2.29 2.77
CA GLN A 221 31.65 3.25 3.86
C GLN A 221 30.85 4.51 3.53
N LYS A 222 29.86 4.85 4.36
CA LYS A 222 28.99 6.02 4.15
C LYS A 222 29.63 7.28 4.76
N LYS A 223 30.95 7.45 4.60
CA LYS A 223 31.79 8.48 5.23
C LYS A 223 31.33 9.94 5.04
N THR A 224 30.42 10.22 4.11
CA THR A 224 29.97 11.58 3.76
C THR A 224 28.52 11.87 4.17
N ARG A 225 27.80 10.93 4.79
CA ARG A 225 26.40 11.17 5.20
C ARG A 225 26.33 11.68 6.64
N GLU A 226 26.49 13.00 6.79
CA GLU A 226 26.15 13.67 8.03
C GLU A 226 24.65 13.59 8.31
N LEU A 227 24.29 13.34 9.56
CA LEU A 227 22.90 13.27 9.99
C LEU A 227 22.34 14.69 10.01
N LYS A 228 21.62 15.05 8.94
CA LYS A 228 20.91 16.33 8.89
C LYS A 228 19.91 16.37 10.05
N THR A 229 20.05 17.35 10.93
CA THR A 229 19.16 17.56 12.08
C THR A 229 18.04 18.54 11.76
N GLU A 230 18.25 19.42 10.77
CA GLU A 230 17.24 20.37 10.30
C GLU A 230 16.11 19.64 9.57
N ILE A 231 14.88 19.91 9.98
CA ILE A 231 13.66 19.40 9.37
C ILE A 231 12.93 20.59 8.78
N LEU A 232 12.92 20.68 7.45
CA LEU A 232 12.24 21.76 6.75
C LEU A 232 10.71 21.61 6.87
N PRO A 233 9.98 22.73 6.87
CA PRO A 233 8.53 22.72 6.65
C PRO A 233 8.21 21.97 5.35
N MET A 234 7.13 21.20 5.33
CA MET A 234 6.74 20.45 4.14
C MET A 234 5.87 21.31 3.22
N ASP A 235 6.36 21.60 2.01
CA ASP A 235 5.53 22.04 0.90
C ASP A 235 4.99 20.81 0.14
N ILE A 236 3.84 20.31 0.56
CA ILE A 236 3.16 19.16 -0.08
C ILE A 236 2.67 19.51 -1.51
N HIS A 237 2.72 20.81 -1.88
CA HIS A 237 2.12 21.36 -3.09
C HIS A 237 3.12 21.70 -4.21
N ALA A 238 4.42 21.47 -4.02
CA ALA A 238 5.40 21.72 -5.08
C ALA A 238 5.45 20.53 -6.06
N PRO A 239 5.13 20.70 -7.36
CA PRO A 239 5.38 19.66 -8.35
C PRO A 239 6.87 19.33 -8.35
N LYS A 240 7.23 18.05 -8.18
CA LYS A 240 8.61 17.56 -8.31
C LYS A 240 9.05 17.67 -9.77
N SER A 241 9.40 18.87 -10.24
CA SER A 241 10.06 19.07 -11.53
C SER A 241 11.56 18.87 -11.39
N THR A 242 12.00 17.62 -11.38
CA THR A 242 13.35 17.30 -11.85
C THR A 242 13.19 16.39 -13.07
N PRO A 243 13.48 16.87 -14.29
CA PRO A 243 13.49 15.99 -15.44
C PRO A 243 14.60 14.95 -15.21
N SER A 244 14.20 13.69 -15.11
CA SER A 244 15.14 12.58 -15.23
C SER A 244 15.78 12.70 -16.62
N PRO A 245 17.11 12.66 -16.76
CA PRO A 245 17.72 12.62 -18.08
C PRO A 245 17.18 11.38 -18.80
N ALA A 246 16.54 11.60 -19.95
CA ALA A 246 15.97 10.54 -20.76
C ALA A 246 17.06 9.50 -21.06
N LEU A 247 16.81 8.23 -20.72
CA LEU A 247 17.64 7.16 -21.24
C LEU A 247 17.55 7.18 -22.77
N PRO A 248 18.68 7.12 -23.50
CA PRO A 248 18.64 7.04 -24.95
C PRO A 248 17.89 5.78 -25.38
N THR A 249 16.83 5.96 -26.17
CA THR A 249 16.10 4.87 -26.82
C THR A 249 17.04 4.11 -27.76
N PRO A 250 17.20 2.79 -27.63
CA PRO A 250 17.98 2.01 -28.58
C PRO A 250 17.29 2.00 -29.94
N PRO A 251 18.03 2.02 -31.06
CA PRO A 251 17.45 2.01 -32.40
C PRO A 251 16.73 0.69 -32.66
N LEU A 252 15.49 0.79 -33.17
CA LEU A 252 14.69 -0.33 -33.66
C LEU A 252 15.43 -1.07 -34.78
N ALA A 253 15.96 -2.25 -34.47
CA ALA A 253 16.47 -3.16 -35.49
C ALA A 253 15.30 -3.64 -36.37
N ARG A 254 15.31 -3.26 -37.65
CA ARG A 254 14.41 -3.84 -38.66
C ARG A 254 14.74 -5.33 -38.81
N SER A 255 13.84 -6.18 -38.34
CA SER A 255 13.83 -7.61 -38.65
C SER A 255 13.54 -7.82 -40.14
N THR A 256 14.58 -7.96 -40.96
CA THR A 256 14.45 -8.49 -42.32
C THR A 256 14.40 -10.01 -42.23
N VAL A 257 13.21 -10.60 -42.41
CA VAL A 257 13.05 -12.03 -42.62
C VAL A 257 13.47 -12.34 -44.07
N PRO A 258 14.42 -13.25 -44.34
CA PRO A 258 14.74 -13.63 -45.72
C PRO A 258 13.65 -14.54 -46.27
N ALA A 259 13.06 -14.15 -47.40
CA ALA A 259 12.21 -15.00 -48.21
C ALA A 259 13.08 -16.00 -48.98
N ALA A 260 12.97 -17.29 -48.64
CA ALA A 260 13.56 -18.35 -49.44
C ALA A 260 12.65 -19.59 -49.48
N LEU A 261 12.32 -19.96 -50.72
CA LEU A 261 12.01 -21.32 -51.21
C LEU A 261 10.59 -21.85 -51.00
N LEU A 262 9.68 -21.38 -51.86
CA LEU A 262 8.57 -22.17 -52.38
C LEU A 262 8.95 -22.65 -53.80
N THR A 263 9.31 -23.92 -53.94
CA THR A 263 9.40 -24.60 -55.23
C THR A 263 8.04 -25.22 -55.59
N PRO A 264 7.51 -25.04 -56.81
CA PRO A 264 6.30 -25.73 -57.25
C PRO A 264 6.65 -27.13 -57.75
N ALA A 265 5.90 -28.14 -57.28
CA ALA A 265 5.85 -29.45 -57.92
C ALA A 265 4.67 -29.47 -58.90
N LEU A 266 4.96 -29.83 -60.15
CA LEU A 266 4.04 -30.28 -61.19
C LEU A 266 4.73 -31.44 -61.94
N PRO A 267 4.00 -32.32 -62.63
CA PRO A 267 2.55 -32.51 -62.69
C PRO A 267 2.04 -33.71 -61.88
#